data_AF-A0A556QWG4-F1
#
_entry.id   AF-A0A556QWG4-F1
#
_cell.length_a   1.000
_cell.length_b   1.000
_cell.length_c   1.000
_cell.angle_alpha   90.00
_cell.angle_beta   90.00
_cell.angle_gamma   90.00
#
_symmetry.space_group_name_H-M   'P 1'
#
loop_
_entity.id
_entity.type
_entity.pdbx_description
1 polymer ?
#
loop_
_entity_poly.entity_id
_entity_poly.type
_entity_poly.pdbx_seq_one_letter_code
_entity_poly.pdbx_strand_id
1 'polypeptide(L)'
;MNTHRKPANRFGFSVLLCYLKNIGMIPDKKSLLSDFLLKHIASRLNLSNELWKDCASGRDTTRREHLIELYHYLGLKKFTKQIQNDCISYLIPLTKRTDKGILLAQELLKYMQRNCVIIPTIDVLERTCSNAMAAGDKIVFSELNAQLISEHKVNLDSLLIASNNHLSRLSWILQPPGKINGKNVLQHIERLNTIVAIDLPVGIGRLVHQNRLLKLAREGRNMSSRDLTKFSSSRPIRYSNMCD
;
A
#
# COMPACT_ATOMS: atom_id res chain seq x y z
N MET A 1 12.79 26.71 25.87
CA MET A 1 12.26 28.06 25.52
C MET A 1 13.09 29.20 26.10
N ASN A 2 13.37 29.24 27.41
CA ASN A 2 14.27 30.26 28.02
C ASN A 2 15.77 30.06 27.71
N THR A 3 16.12 28.92 27.08
CA THR A 3 17.46 28.55 26.64
C THR A 3 17.93 29.31 25.38
N HIS A 4 17.00 29.73 24.51
CA HIS A 4 17.32 30.50 23.31
C HIS A 4 17.28 32.00 23.62
N ARG A 5 18.45 32.63 23.80
CA ARG A 5 18.52 34.05 24.21
C ARG A 5 18.13 35.04 23.10
N LYS A 6 18.29 34.68 21.83
CA LYS A 6 17.98 35.56 20.69
C LYS A 6 16.47 35.50 20.33
N PRO A 7 15.79 36.64 20.14
CA PRO A 7 14.39 36.70 19.74
C PRO A 7 14.05 35.85 18.50
N ALA A 8 14.88 35.94 17.45
CA ALA A 8 14.73 35.11 16.25
C ALA A 8 14.80 33.60 16.57
N ASN A 9 15.75 33.16 17.40
CA ASN A 9 15.86 31.73 17.74
C ASN A 9 14.63 31.22 18.51
N ARG A 10 14.10 32.02 19.45
CA ARG A 10 12.86 31.70 20.18
C ARG A 10 11.67 31.59 19.24
N PHE A 11 11.57 32.50 18.28
CA PHE A 11 10.51 32.51 17.28
C PHE A 11 10.59 31.27 16.39
N GLY A 12 11.75 31.00 15.78
CA GLY A 12 11.97 29.83 14.93
C GLY A 12 11.74 28.50 15.65
N PHE A 13 12.21 28.36 16.90
CA PHE A 13 11.96 27.18 17.72
C PHE A 13 10.45 26.96 17.96
N SER A 14 9.71 28.03 18.27
CA SER A 14 8.27 27.95 18.56
C SER A 14 7.46 27.60 17.32
N VAL A 15 7.84 28.14 16.16
CA VAL A 15 7.23 27.75 14.88
C VAL A 15 7.43 26.26 14.63
N LEU A 16 8.66 25.74 14.76
CA LEU A 16 8.94 24.32 14.61
C LEU A 16 8.17 23.45 15.60
N LEU A 17 8.05 23.88 16.85
CA LEU A 17 7.26 23.19 17.87
C LEU A 17 5.78 23.09 17.47
N CYS A 18 5.17 24.19 17.03
CA CYS A 18 3.76 24.19 16.61
C CYS A 18 3.50 23.28 15.41
N TYR A 19 4.39 23.28 14.43
CA TYR A 19 4.30 22.40 13.26
C TYR A 19 4.47 20.92 13.63
N LEU A 20 5.48 20.59 14.44
CA LEU A 20 5.70 19.22 14.89
C LEU A 20 4.54 18.71 15.76
N LYS A 21 4.05 19.52 16.69
CA LYS A 21 2.98 19.12 17.63
C LYS A 21 1.63 18.93 16.95
N ASN A 22 1.30 19.76 15.95
CA ASN A 22 -0.05 19.77 15.36
C ASN A 22 -0.13 19.07 14.00
N ILE A 23 0.93 19.14 13.19
CA ILE A 23 0.94 18.64 11.80
C ILE A 23 1.83 17.39 11.69
N GLY A 24 2.76 17.18 12.62
CA GLY A 24 3.72 16.06 12.60
C GLY A 24 4.79 16.19 11.51
N MET A 25 4.83 17.33 10.81
CA MET A 25 5.74 17.61 9.71
C MET A 25 6.61 18.80 10.03
N ILE A 26 7.83 18.82 9.47
CA ILE A 26 8.74 19.95 9.59
C ILE A 26 8.61 20.79 8.33
N PRO A 27 8.31 22.09 8.45
CA PRO A 27 8.26 22.97 7.29
C PRO A 27 9.66 23.14 6.70
N ASP A 28 9.78 22.99 5.38
CA ASP A 28 11.03 23.29 4.68
C ASP A 28 11.35 24.79 4.76
N LYS A 29 12.64 25.15 4.70
CA LYS A 29 13.10 26.54 4.71
C LYS A 29 12.48 27.39 3.59
N LYS A 30 12.16 26.76 2.46
CA LYS A 30 11.55 27.40 1.28
C LYS A 30 10.02 27.29 1.26
N SER A 31 9.41 26.54 2.19
CA SER A 31 7.97 26.39 2.23
C SER A 31 7.30 27.68 2.71
N LEU A 32 6.29 28.14 1.98
CA LEU A 32 5.45 29.26 2.39
C LEU A 32 4.63 28.82 3.60
N LEU A 33 5.00 29.32 4.79
CA LEU A 33 4.20 29.10 5.99
C LEU A 33 2.98 30.00 6.00
N SER A 34 1.93 29.53 6.68
CA SER A 34 0.72 30.32 6.86
C SER A 34 1.05 31.58 7.67
N ASP A 35 0.87 32.75 7.04
CA ASP A 35 1.10 34.06 7.67
C ASP A 35 0.21 34.25 8.90
N PHE A 36 -1.01 33.68 8.88
CA PHE A 36 -1.91 33.64 10.04
C PHE A 36 -1.26 32.95 11.24
N LEU A 37 -0.67 31.77 11.03
CA LEU A 37 -0.03 31.00 12.08
C LEU A 37 1.25 31.69 12.60
N LEU A 38 2.04 32.30 11.71
CA LEU A 38 3.21 33.08 12.09
C LEU A 38 2.84 34.29 12.96
N LYS A 39 1.83 35.07 12.55
CA LYS A 39 1.31 36.21 13.33
C LYS A 39 0.77 35.76 14.68
N HIS A 40 0.05 34.63 14.72
CA HIS A 40 -0.47 34.10 15.97
C HIS A 40 0.66 33.74 16.95
N ILE A 41 1.68 33.03 16.49
CA ILE A 41 2.85 32.67 17.31
C ILE A 41 3.62 33.92 17.75
N ALA A 42 3.78 34.90 16.86
CA ALA A 42 4.51 36.14 17.15
C ALA A 42 3.84 36.94 18.27
N SER A 43 2.51 37.09 18.19
CA SER A 43 1.71 37.76 19.22
C SER A 43 1.83 37.08 20.59
N ARG A 44 1.81 35.73 20.63
CA ARG A 44 1.94 34.96 21.89
C ARG A 44 3.31 35.09 22.53
N LEU A 45 4.35 35.38 21.75
CA LEU A 45 5.72 35.53 22.23
C LEU A 45 6.11 36.99 22.48
N ASN A 46 5.21 37.94 22.18
CA ASN A 46 5.48 39.38 22.15
C ASN A 46 6.68 39.72 21.23
N LEU A 47 6.67 39.15 20.02
CA LEU A 47 7.72 39.29 19.00
C LEU A 47 7.13 39.82 17.68
N SER A 48 7.98 40.42 16.84
CA SER A 48 7.61 40.80 15.46
C SER A 48 7.57 39.57 14.55
N ASN A 49 6.60 39.50 13.64
CA ASN A 49 6.51 38.44 12.62
C ASN A 49 7.62 38.55 11.56
N GLU A 50 8.23 39.73 11.41
CA GLU A 50 9.32 39.99 10.45
C GLU A 50 10.58 39.18 10.79
N LEU A 51 10.73 38.79 12.06
CA LEU A 51 11.80 37.92 12.53
C LEU A 51 11.78 36.53 11.87
N TRP A 52 10.69 36.12 11.22
CA TRP A 52 10.68 34.88 10.44
C TRP A 52 11.75 34.90 9.34
N LYS A 53 11.98 36.05 8.69
CA LYS A 53 12.97 36.17 7.61
C LYS A 53 14.38 35.89 8.13
N ASP A 54 14.70 36.38 9.33
CA ASP A 54 15.98 36.12 10.00
C ASP A 54 16.10 34.66 10.45
N CYS A 55 14.99 34.02 10.83
CA CYS A 55 14.96 32.59 11.14
C CYS A 55 15.18 31.72 9.89
N ALA A 56 14.53 32.06 8.79
CA ALA A 56 14.58 31.31 7.54
C ALA A 56 15.95 31.42 6.84
N SER A 57 16.57 32.61 6.92
CA SER A 57 17.92 32.89 6.40
C SER A 57 19.05 32.46 7.34
N GLY A 58 18.74 32.07 8.57
CA GLY A 58 19.72 31.64 9.58
C GLY A 58 20.48 30.33 9.23
N ARG A 59 21.59 30.09 9.95
CA ARG A 59 22.47 28.93 9.76
C ARG A 59 21.73 27.60 9.95
N ASP A 60 21.99 26.62 9.09
CA ASP A 60 21.42 25.27 9.21
C ASP A 60 21.75 24.57 10.53
N THR A 61 22.87 24.93 11.17
CA THR A 61 23.30 24.37 12.45
C THR A 61 22.31 24.69 13.57
N THR A 62 21.85 25.94 13.69
CA THR A 62 20.89 26.36 14.73
C THR A 62 19.53 25.69 14.55
N ARG A 63 19.11 25.47 13.30
CA ARG A 63 17.87 24.74 12.99
C ARG A 63 17.98 23.26 13.37
N ARG A 64 19.10 22.61 13.09
CA ARG A 64 19.35 21.21 13.48
C ARG A 64 19.36 21.04 15.00
N GLU A 65 20.01 21.96 15.72
CA GLU A 65 20.02 21.98 17.19
C GLU A 65 18.60 22.12 17.76
N HIS A 66 17.80 23.06 17.25
CA HIS A 66 16.40 23.20 17.65
C HIS A 66 15.59 21.92 17.40
N LEU A 67 15.77 21.26 16.26
CA LEU A 67 15.07 20.02 15.96
C LEU A 67 15.46 18.88 16.91
N ILE A 68 16.74 18.77 17.27
CA ILE A 68 17.20 17.78 18.26
C ILE A 68 16.52 18.01 19.62
N GLU A 69 16.51 19.26 20.10
CA GLU A 69 15.87 19.62 21.36
C GLU A 69 14.35 19.35 21.31
N LEU A 70 13.68 19.71 20.21
CA LEU A 70 12.24 19.47 20.02
C LEU A 70 11.90 17.99 19.96
N TYR A 71 12.71 17.17 19.28
CA TYR A 71 12.49 15.73 19.23
C TYR A 71 12.60 15.12 20.62
N HIS A 72 13.57 15.55 21.42
CA HIS A 72 13.70 15.10 22.79
C HIS A 72 12.50 15.54 23.64
N TYR A 73 12.14 16.83 23.58
CA TYR A 73 11.01 17.39 24.32
C TYR A 73 9.66 16.74 23.98
N LEU A 74 9.43 16.42 22.70
CA LEU A 74 8.19 15.79 22.23
C LEU A 74 8.22 14.26 22.36
N GLY A 75 9.31 13.66 22.85
CA GLY A 75 9.45 12.20 22.93
C GLY A 75 9.44 11.51 21.56
N LEU A 76 9.87 12.21 20.50
CA LEU A 76 9.85 11.71 19.14
C LEU A 76 11.01 10.74 18.89
N LYS A 77 10.68 9.58 18.32
CA LYS A 77 11.60 8.51 17.96
C LYS A 77 12.05 8.67 16.52
N LYS A 78 13.35 8.51 16.27
CA LYS A 78 13.90 8.43 14.92
C LYS A 78 13.31 7.23 14.19
N PHE A 79 12.98 7.39 12.90
CA PHE A 79 12.61 6.27 12.06
C PHE A 79 13.82 5.33 11.87
N THR A 80 13.68 4.07 12.25
CA THR A 80 14.72 3.05 12.15
C THR A 80 14.25 1.86 11.32
N LYS A 81 15.17 0.95 10.99
CA LYS A 81 14.79 -0.31 10.32
C LYS A 81 13.82 -1.15 11.14
N GLN A 82 13.96 -1.17 12.46
CA GLN A 82 13.03 -1.87 13.34
C GLN A 82 11.63 -1.26 13.26
N ILE A 83 11.51 0.07 13.37
CA ILE A 83 10.22 0.75 13.25
C ILE A 83 9.61 0.53 11.87
N GLN A 84 10.41 0.50 10.81
CA GLN A 84 9.93 0.14 9.47
C GLN A 84 9.28 -1.24 9.47
N ASN A 85 9.91 -2.24 10.09
CA ASN A 85 9.37 -3.59 10.19
C ASN A 85 8.08 -3.62 11.02
N ASP A 86 8.03 -2.88 12.13
CA ASP A 86 6.83 -2.75 12.97
C ASP A 86 5.66 -2.12 12.18
N CYS A 87 5.95 -1.08 11.39
CA CYS A 87 4.98 -0.45 10.48
C CYS A 87 4.46 -1.43 9.43
N ILE A 88 5.36 -2.23 8.82
CA ILE A 88 4.98 -3.25 7.83
C ILE A 88 4.05 -4.28 8.49
N SER A 89 4.42 -4.82 9.64
CA SER A 89 3.62 -5.78 10.39
C SER A 89 2.25 -5.22 10.77
N TYR A 90 2.19 -3.97 11.22
CA TYR A 90 0.94 -3.27 11.53
C TYR A 90 0.00 -3.15 10.32
N LEU A 91 0.55 -2.95 9.11
CA LEU A 91 -0.24 -2.78 7.90
C LEU A 91 -0.74 -4.10 7.29
N ILE A 92 -0.19 -5.25 7.67
CA ILE A 92 -0.56 -6.56 7.09
C ILE A 92 -2.08 -6.82 7.10
N PRO A 93 -2.83 -6.61 8.20
CA PRO A 93 -4.27 -6.82 8.20
C PRO A 93 -5.01 -5.96 7.17
N LEU A 94 -4.52 -4.74 6.90
CA LEU A 94 -5.08 -3.85 5.90
C LEU A 94 -4.74 -4.31 4.48
N THR A 95 -3.49 -4.72 4.23
CA THR A 95 -3.03 -5.16 2.90
C THR A 95 -3.74 -6.43 2.43
N LYS A 96 -4.18 -7.28 3.36
CA LYS A 96 -5.06 -8.43 3.07
C LYS A 96 -6.47 -8.04 2.62
N ARG A 97 -6.89 -6.78 2.77
CA ARG A 97 -8.24 -6.29 2.43
C ARG A 97 -8.23 -5.32 1.25
N THR A 98 -7.15 -4.56 1.10
CA THR A 98 -6.99 -3.54 0.05
C THR A 98 -5.55 -3.43 -0.42
N ASP A 99 -5.36 -3.06 -1.67
CA ASP A 99 -4.08 -2.68 -2.25
C ASP A 99 -4.05 -1.24 -2.74
N LYS A 100 -5.00 -0.41 -2.26
CA LYS A 100 -5.00 1.01 -2.53
C LYS A 100 -3.90 1.69 -1.71
N GLY A 101 -2.77 1.99 -2.36
CA GLY A 101 -1.60 2.59 -1.70
C GLY A 101 -1.90 3.84 -0.86
N ILE A 102 -2.85 4.68 -1.29
CA ILE A 102 -3.27 5.87 -0.53
C ILE A 102 -3.84 5.54 0.85
N LEU A 103 -4.61 4.44 0.97
CA LEU A 103 -5.18 4.02 2.26
C LEU A 103 -4.08 3.51 3.20
N LEU A 104 -3.09 2.81 2.66
CA LEU A 104 -1.92 2.35 3.42
C LEU A 104 -1.08 3.53 3.91
N ALA A 105 -0.83 4.52 3.05
CA ALA A 105 -0.07 5.71 3.42
C ALA A 105 -0.76 6.50 4.53
N GLN A 106 -2.09 6.67 4.44
CA GLN A 106 -2.88 7.34 5.48
C GLN A 106 -2.80 6.60 6.82
N GLU A 107 -2.98 5.27 6.82
CA GLU A 107 -2.90 4.46 8.05
C GLU A 107 -1.47 4.40 8.61
N LEU A 108 -0.45 4.38 7.74
CA LEU A 108 0.95 4.45 8.13
C LEU A 108 1.27 5.76 8.87
N LEU A 109 0.81 6.90 8.33
CA LEU A 109 1.00 8.20 8.97
C LEU A 109 0.32 8.26 10.33
N LYS A 110 -0.93 7.77 10.45
CA LYS A 110 -1.62 7.68 11.74
C LYS A 110 -0.87 6.80 12.74
N TYR A 111 -0.36 5.65 12.29
CA TYR A 111 0.43 4.75 13.14
C TYR A 111 1.71 5.42 13.64
N MET A 112 2.46 6.09 12.77
CA MET A 112 3.68 6.81 13.14
C MET A 112 3.38 7.93 14.15
N GLN A 113 2.32 8.71 13.91
CA GLN A 113 1.90 9.79 14.83
C GLN A 113 1.55 9.24 16.21
N ARG A 114 0.73 8.17 16.29
CA ARG A 114 0.35 7.53 17.56
C ARG A 114 1.54 6.97 18.33
N ASN A 115 2.60 6.55 17.62
CA ASN A 115 3.81 5.99 18.21
C ASN A 115 4.95 7.00 18.38
N CYS A 116 4.66 8.30 18.20
CA CYS A 116 5.62 9.39 18.28
C CYS A 116 6.86 9.16 17.38
N VAL A 117 6.67 8.67 16.16
CA VAL A 117 7.76 8.42 15.20
C VAL A 117 7.91 9.62 14.27
N ILE A 118 9.14 10.08 14.07
CA ILE A 118 9.47 11.11 13.08
C ILE A 118 9.15 10.56 11.68
N ILE A 119 8.29 11.28 10.96
CA ILE A 119 7.90 10.90 9.59
C ILE A 119 9.13 11.02 8.68
N PRO A 120 9.54 9.92 8.00
CA PRO A 120 10.67 9.94 7.08
C PRO A 120 10.29 10.59 5.73
N THR A 121 11.22 10.65 4.78
CA THR A 121 10.95 11.17 3.44
C THR A 121 9.86 10.36 2.73
N ILE A 122 9.22 10.97 1.72
CA ILE A 122 8.16 10.33 0.94
C ILE A 122 8.62 9.00 0.33
N ASP A 123 9.85 8.93 -0.19
CA ASP A 123 10.39 7.69 -0.78
C ASP A 123 10.46 6.53 0.24
N VAL A 124 10.76 6.84 1.50
CA VAL A 124 10.81 5.83 2.57
C VAL A 124 9.41 5.39 2.95
N LEU A 125 8.43 6.32 2.99
CA LEU A 125 7.03 5.98 3.22
C LEU A 125 6.48 5.09 2.10
N GLU A 126 6.71 5.46 0.84
CA GLU A 126 6.26 4.69 -0.33
C GLU A 126 6.88 3.30 -0.38
N ARG A 127 8.19 3.20 -0.11
CA ARG A 127 8.88 1.90 -0.02
C ARG A 127 8.32 1.06 1.13
N THR A 128 8.00 1.66 2.27
CA THR A 128 7.41 0.94 3.41
C THR A 128 6.02 0.42 3.07
N CYS A 129 5.18 1.23 2.41
CA CYS A 129 3.87 0.79 1.93
C CYS A 129 4.01 -0.32 0.87
N SER A 130 4.92 -0.18 -0.07
CA SER A 130 5.20 -1.19 -1.12
C SER A 130 5.64 -2.52 -0.52
N ASN A 131 6.52 -2.49 0.48
CA ASN A 131 6.94 -3.69 1.20
C ASN A 131 5.78 -4.34 1.96
N ALA A 132 4.91 -3.56 2.60
CA ALA A 132 3.73 -4.06 3.28
C ALA A 132 2.71 -4.67 2.29
N MET A 133 2.52 -4.06 1.12
CA MET A 133 1.68 -4.62 0.05
C MET A 133 2.25 -5.94 -0.45
N ALA A 134 3.54 -6.00 -0.75
CA ALA A 134 4.19 -7.23 -1.20
C ALA A 134 4.10 -8.36 -0.16
N ALA A 135 4.23 -8.03 1.13
CA ALA A 135 4.03 -8.99 2.23
C ALA A 135 2.57 -9.46 2.32
N GLY A 136 1.61 -8.54 2.21
CA GLY A 136 0.19 -8.85 2.17
C GLY A 136 -0.19 -9.75 1.00
N ASP A 137 0.33 -9.44 -0.19
CA ASP A 137 0.12 -10.23 -1.40
C ASP A 137 0.63 -11.66 -1.22
N LYS A 138 1.84 -11.84 -0.67
CA LYS A 138 2.35 -13.18 -0.35
C LYS A 138 1.41 -13.96 0.57
N ILE A 139 0.83 -13.31 1.58
CA ILE A 139 -0.12 -13.96 2.50
C ILE A 139 -1.42 -14.32 1.76
N VAL A 140 -2.03 -13.37 1.04
CA VAL A 140 -3.23 -13.59 0.23
C VAL A 140 -3.01 -14.74 -0.76
N PHE A 141 -1.84 -14.80 -1.37
CA PHE A 141 -1.50 -15.83 -2.34
C PHE A 141 -1.29 -17.19 -1.68
N SER A 142 -0.65 -17.23 -0.52
CA SER A 142 -0.54 -18.44 0.28
C SER A 142 -1.92 -18.95 0.69
N GLU A 143 -2.83 -18.07 1.11
CA GLU A 143 -4.18 -18.42 1.53
C GLU A 143 -5.03 -18.97 0.37
N LEU A 144 -4.94 -18.38 -0.83
CA LEU A 144 -5.62 -18.90 -2.03
C LEU A 144 -5.10 -20.29 -2.44
N ASN A 145 -3.81 -20.54 -2.26
CA ASN A 145 -3.19 -21.80 -2.66
C ASN A 145 -3.23 -22.88 -1.56
N ALA A 146 -3.63 -22.53 -0.32
CA ALA A 146 -3.55 -23.43 0.83
C ALA A 146 -4.41 -24.69 0.66
N GLN A 147 -5.52 -24.60 -0.07
CA GLN A 147 -6.43 -25.71 -0.31
C GLN A 147 -6.15 -26.45 -1.63
N LEU A 148 -5.19 -25.98 -2.44
CA LEU A 148 -4.89 -26.58 -3.74
C LEU A 148 -3.85 -27.70 -3.64
N ILE A 149 -4.30 -28.94 -3.81
CA ILE A 149 -3.41 -30.09 -4.04
C ILE A 149 -2.77 -30.04 -5.43
N SER A 150 -1.75 -30.88 -5.64
CA SER A 150 -0.98 -30.93 -6.90
C SER A 150 -1.87 -31.21 -8.12
N GLU A 151 -2.89 -32.04 -7.99
CA GLU A 151 -3.82 -32.36 -9.08
C GLU A 151 -4.60 -31.14 -9.56
N HIS A 152 -5.19 -30.36 -8.65
CA HIS A 152 -5.87 -29.11 -9.02
C HIS A 152 -4.94 -28.15 -9.76
N LYS A 153 -3.67 -28.04 -9.35
CA LYS A 153 -2.67 -27.18 -10.01
C LYS A 153 -2.36 -27.66 -11.42
N VAL A 154 -2.18 -28.96 -11.61
CA VAL A 154 -1.98 -29.56 -12.94
C VAL A 154 -3.20 -29.32 -13.83
N ASN A 155 -4.42 -29.53 -13.30
CA ASN A 155 -5.65 -29.31 -14.05
C ASN A 155 -5.78 -27.84 -14.47
N LEU A 156 -5.53 -26.88 -13.56
CA LEU A 156 -5.54 -25.46 -13.86
C LEU A 156 -4.46 -25.08 -14.88
N ASP A 157 -3.25 -25.62 -14.76
CA ASP A 157 -2.14 -25.37 -15.69
C ASP A 157 -2.42 -25.92 -17.09
N SER A 158 -3.09 -27.07 -17.18
CA SER A 158 -3.49 -27.67 -18.46
C SER A 158 -4.41 -26.73 -19.25
N LEU A 159 -5.17 -25.86 -18.57
CA LEU A 159 -6.05 -24.91 -19.23
C LEU A 159 -5.31 -23.86 -20.06
N LEU A 160 -4.06 -23.57 -19.68
CA LEU A 160 -3.25 -22.52 -20.31
C LEU A 160 -2.55 -23.00 -21.58
N ILE A 161 -2.43 -24.32 -21.77
CA ILE A 161 -1.76 -24.92 -22.92
C ILE A 161 -2.63 -24.71 -24.16
N ALA A 162 -2.02 -24.16 -25.21
CA ALA A 162 -2.60 -24.09 -26.55
C ALA A 162 -2.00 -25.21 -27.41
N SER A 163 -2.84 -25.99 -28.09
CA SER A 163 -2.39 -26.95 -29.11
C SER A 163 -2.29 -26.26 -30.47
N ASN A 164 -1.38 -26.72 -31.34
CA ASN A 164 -1.07 -26.19 -32.68
C ASN A 164 -2.25 -25.48 -33.38
N ASN A 165 -2.19 -24.14 -33.48
CA ASN A 165 -3.20 -23.24 -34.08
C ASN A 165 -4.60 -23.19 -33.43
N HIS A 166 -4.79 -23.83 -32.28
CA HIS A 166 -6.04 -23.78 -31.52
C HIS A 166 -5.95 -22.88 -30.28
N LEU A 167 -7.12 -22.40 -29.87
CA LEU A 167 -7.29 -21.63 -28.64
C LEU A 167 -6.87 -22.49 -27.43
N SER A 168 -6.33 -21.85 -26.39
CA SER A 168 -6.14 -22.54 -25.10
C SER A 168 -7.47 -23.04 -24.56
N ARG A 169 -7.47 -24.08 -23.72
CA ARG A 169 -8.72 -24.59 -23.12
C ARG A 169 -9.39 -23.50 -22.28
N LEU A 170 -8.63 -22.65 -21.59
CA LEU A 170 -9.14 -21.47 -20.89
C LEU A 170 -9.87 -20.52 -21.85
N SER A 171 -9.23 -20.16 -22.97
CA SER A 171 -9.84 -19.27 -23.98
C SER A 171 -11.11 -19.87 -24.58
N TRP A 172 -11.16 -21.20 -24.76
CA TRP A 172 -12.34 -21.91 -25.25
C TRP A 172 -13.49 -21.92 -24.22
N ILE A 173 -13.20 -22.13 -22.93
CA ILE A 173 -14.20 -22.07 -21.84
C ILE A 173 -14.83 -20.68 -21.76
N LEU A 174 -14.01 -19.63 -21.88
CA LEU A 174 -14.43 -18.23 -21.71
C LEU A 174 -15.13 -17.62 -22.95
N GLN A 175 -15.30 -18.38 -24.04
CA GLN A 175 -15.99 -17.88 -25.22
C GLN A 175 -17.45 -17.52 -24.90
N PRO A 176 -17.98 -16.44 -25.49
CA PRO A 176 -19.39 -16.08 -25.31
C PRO A 176 -20.32 -17.18 -25.85
N PRO A 177 -21.58 -17.22 -25.37
CA PRO A 177 -22.57 -18.12 -25.92
C PRO A 177 -22.80 -17.82 -27.41
N GLY A 178 -22.89 -18.88 -28.21
CA GLY A 178 -23.25 -18.77 -29.63
C GLY A 178 -24.76 -18.61 -29.84
N LYS A 179 -25.21 -18.74 -31.09
CA LYS A 179 -26.65 -18.79 -31.42
C LYS A 179 -27.36 -19.95 -30.70
N ILE A 180 -28.64 -19.79 -30.37
CA ILE A 180 -29.42 -20.85 -29.73
C ILE A 180 -29.65 -21.99 -30.73
N ASN A 181 -28.94 -23.10 -30.58
CA ASN A 181 -29.12 -24.33 -31.35
C ASN A 181 -28.51 -25.54 -30.60
N GLY A 182 -28.90 -26.76 -31.00
CA GLY A 182 -28.46 -27.99 -30.33
C GLY A 182 -26.94 -28.16 -30.29
N LYS A 183 -26.22 -27.74 -31.34
CA LYS A 183 -24.75 -27.79 -31.38
C LYS A 183 -24.13 -26.93 -30.27
N ASN A 184 -24.60 -25.70 -30.09
CA ASN A 184 -24.08 -24.79 -29.08
C ASN A 184 -24.48 -25.21 -27.66
N VAL A 185 -25.66 -25.82 -27.48
CA VAL A 185 -26.04 -26.44 -26.20
C VAL A 185 -25.05 -27.55 -25.81
N LEU A 186 -24.69 -28.44 -26.74
CA LEU A 186 -23.69 -29.48 -26.48
C LEU A 186 -22.31 -28.90 -26.14
N GLN A 187 -21.88 -27.83 -26.83
CA GLN A 187 -20.63 -27.14 -26.49
C GLN A 187 -20.66 -26.53 -25.09
N HIS A 188 -21.80 -25.96 -24.66
CA HIS A 188 -21.96 -25.45 -23.30
C HIS A 188 -21.89 -26.55 -22.24
N ILE A 189 -22.49 -27.71 -22.49
CA ILE A 189 -22.39 -28.88 -21.61
C ILE A 189 -20.92 -29.33 -21.52
N GLU A 190 -20.19 -29.37 -22.63
CA GLU A 190 -18.78 -29.73 -22.62
C GLU A 190 -17.93 -28.74 -21.81
N ARG A 191 -18.21 -27.43 -21.91
CA ARG A 191 -17.55 -26.40 -21.10
C ARG A 191 -17.82 -26.59 -19.61
N LEU A 192 -19.08 -26.84 -19.24
CA LEU A 192 -19.45 -27.12 -17.85
C LEU A 192 -18.75 -28.38 -17.32
N ASN A 193 -18.76 -29.47 -18.08
CA ASN A 193 -18.05 -30.70 -17.71
C ASN A 193 -16.55 -30.47 -17.55
N THR A 194 -15.96 -29.59 -18.38
CA THR A 194 -14.55 -29.21 -18.24
C THR A 194 -14.29 -28.43 -16.95
N ILE A 195 -15.17 -27.50 -16.58
CA ILE A 195 -15.05 -26.73 -15.33
C ILE A 195 -15.20 -27.67 -14.11
N VAL A 196 -16.20 -28.56 -14.15
CA VAL A 196 -16.44 -29.54 -13.08
C VAL A 196 -15.24 -30.48 -12.92
N ALA A 197 -14.63 -30.92 -14.02
CA ALA A 197 -13.47 -31.82 -13.99
C ALA A 197 -12.19 -31.20 -13.39
N ILE A 198 -12.13 -29.88 -13.20
CA ILE A 198 -11.02 -29.24 -12.46
C ILE A 198 -11.08 -29.61 -10.98
N ASP A 199 -12.29 -29.90 -10.49
CA ASP A 199 -12.58 -30.38 -9.14
C ASP A 199 -12.06 -29.43 -8.06
N LEU A 200 -12.27 -28.11 -8.24
CA LEU A 200 -11.79 -27.14 -7.24
C LEU A 200 -12.51 -27.33 -5.89
N PRO A 201 -11.77 -27.22 -4.76
CA PRO A 201 -12.36 -27.31 -3.43
C PRO A 201 -13.50 -26.31 -3.23
N VAL A 202 -14.62 -26.78 -2.69
CA VAL A 202 -15.76 -25.94 -2.36
C VAL A 202 -15.33 -24.87 -1.36
N GLY A 203 -15.49 -23.60 -1.72
CA GLY A 203 -15.12 -22.49 -0.85
C GLY A 203 -13.64 -22.13 -0.84
N ILE A 204 -12.87 -22.53 -1.86
CA ILE A 204 -11.43 -22.17 -2.05
C ILE A 204 -11.13 -20.68 -1.82
N GLY A 205 -12.05 -19.78 -2.15
CA GLY A 205 -11.89 -18.33 -1.98
C GLY A 205 -12.19 -17.79 -0.58
N ARG A 206 -12.74 -18.59 0.35
CA ARG A 206 -13.25 -18.10 1.65
C ARG A 206 -12.17 -17.63 2.62
N LEU A 207 -10.93 -18.10 2.45
CA LEU A 207 -9.78 -17.68 3.27
C LEU A 207 -9.29 -16.28 2.91
N VAL A 208 -9.66 -15.77 1.74
CA VAL A 208 -9.24 -14.46 1.24
C VAL A 208 -10.38 -13.47 1.28
N HIS A 209 -10.06 -12.23 1.61
CA HIS A 209 -11.03 -11.15 1.63
C HIS A 209 -11.68 -10.97 0.23
N GLN A 210 -13.00 -10.89 0.18
CA GLN A 210 -13.78 -10.84 -1.08
C GLN A 210 -13.29 -9.76 -2.05
N ASN A 211 -12.98 -8.56 -1.58
CA ASN A 211 -12.45 -7.48 -2.44
C ASN A 211 -11.11 -7.84 -3.12
N ARG A 212 -10.22 -8.59 -2.44
CA ARG A 212 -8.97 -9.06 -3.04
C ARG A 212 -9.25 -10.12 -4.10
N LEU A 213 -10.13 -11.08 -3.77
CA LEU A 213 -10.51 -12.15 -4.70
C LEU A 213 -11.12 -11.59 -5.99
N LEU A 214 -12.12 -10.71 -5.87
CA LEU A 214 -12.77 -10.07 -7.02
C LEU A 214 -11.79 -9.24 -7.86
N LYS A 215 -10.83 -8.58 -7.22
CA LYS A 215 -9.79 -7.84 -7.95
C LYS A 215 -8.89 -8.80 -8.73
N LEU A 216 -8.40 -9.87 -8.11
CA LEU A 216 -7.56 -10.86 -8.77
C LEU A 216 -8.29 -11.57 -9.92
N ALA A 217 -9.59 -11.84 -9.77
CA ALA A 217 -10.42 -12.39 -10.84
C ALA A 217 -10.54 -11.41 -12.02
N ARG A 218 -10.77 -10.11 -11.76
CA ARG A 218 -10.80 -9.08 -12.81
C ARG A 218 -9.46 -8.91 -13.51
N GLU A 219 -8.36 -8.91 -12.76
CA GLU A 219 -7.01 -8.82 -13.31
C GLU A 219 -6.73 -10.01 -14.23
N GLY A 220 -7.01 -11.23 -13.78
CA GLY A 220 -6.81 -12.42 -14.59
C GLY A 220 -7.72 -12.43 -15.83
N ARG A 221 -8.97 -11.93 -15.76
CA ARG A 221 -9.91 -11.92 -16.89
C ARG A 221 -9.40 -11.09 -18.06
N ASN A 222 -8.57 -10.09 -17.76
CA ASN A 222 -7.93 -9.22 -18.74
C ASN A 222 -6.60 -9.78 -19.28
N MET A 223 -6.21 -10.99 -18.89
CA MET A 223 -4.95 -11.62 -19.31
C MET A 223 -5.19 -12.78 -20.26
N SER A 224 -4.31 -12.90 -21.27
CA SER A 224 -4.31 -14.06 -22.15
C SER A 224 -3.68 -15.28 -21.46
N SER A 225 -3.91 -16.49 -21.96
CA SER A 225 -3.23 -17.69 -21.45
C SER A 225 -1.70 -17.54 -21.49
N ARG A 226 -1.16 -16.87 -22.52
CA ARG A 226 0.28 -16.56 -22.65
C ARG A 226 0.80 -15.57 -21.60
N ASP A 227 -0.05 -14.69 -21.09
CA ASP A 227 0.35 -13.79 -20.01
C ASP A 227 0.31 -14.52 -18.67
N LEU A 228 -0.66 -15.40 -18.48
CA LEU A 228 -0.79 -16.23 -17.28
C LEU A 228 0.38 -17.22 -17.12
N THR A 229 0.93 -17.75 -18.20
CA THR A 229 2.09 -18.67 -18.14
C THR A 229 3.40 -17.99 -17.74
N LYS A 230 3.51 -16.66 -17.87
CA LYS A 230 4.70 -15.89 -17.44
C LYS A 230 4.83 -15.79 -15.92
N PHE A 231 3.75 -16.05 -15.18
CA PHE A 231 3.78 -16.03 -13.73
C PHE A 231 4.36 -17.32 -13.15
N SER A 232 5.18 -17.19 -12.10
CA SER A 232 5.63 -18.33 -11.31
C SER A 232 4.43 -19.10 -10.76
N SER A 233 4.58 -20.40 -10.56
CA SER A 233 3.55 -21.29 -10.00
C SER A 233 3.02 -20.85 -8.62
N SER A 234 3.70 -19.90 -7.97
CA SER A 234 3.36 -19.29 -6.69
C SER A 234 2.49 -18.02 -6.76
N ARG A 235 2.19 -17.46 -7.95
CA ARG A 235 1.36 -16.24 -8.08
C ARG A 235 -0.05 -16.58 -8.60
N PRO A 236 -1.12 -16.31 -7.84
CA PRO A 236 -2.46 -16.84 -8.10
C PRO A 236 -3.24 -16.12 -9.19
N ILE A 237 -2.69 -15.09 -9.84
CA ILE A 237 -3.27 -14.58 -11.09
C ILE A 237 -3.41 -15.72 -12.12
N ARG A 238 -2.54 -16.75 -12.03
CA ARG A 238 -2.61 -17.99 -12.79
C ARG A 238 -3.85 -18.85 -12.48
N TYR A 239 -4.48 -18.70 -11.31
CA TYR A 239 -5.58 -19.53 -10.80
C TYR A 239 -6.85 -18.73 -10.43
N SER A 240 -6.83 -17.40 -10.50
CA SER A 240 -7.93 -16.53 -10.05
C SER A 240 -9.08 -16.40 -11.05
N ASN A 241 -8.95 -16.97 -12.25
CA ASN A 241 -9.90 -16.81 -13.35
C ASN A 241 -11.14 -17.71 -13.32
N MET A 242 -11.36 -18.46 -12.23
CA MET A 242 -12.43 -19.46 -12.17
C MET A 242 -13.41 -19.25 -11.01
N CYS A 243 -13.34 -18.10 -10.34
CA CYS A 243 -14.31 -17.68 -9.34
C CYS A 243 -15.19 -16.56 -9.92
N ASP A 244 -16.17 -16.94 -10.73
CA ASP A 244 -17.48 -16.29 -10.93
C ASP A 244 -18.32 -17.12 -11.91
#